data_AF-A0A316BZT8-F1
#
_entry.id   AF-A0A316BZT8-F1
#
_cell.length_a   1.000
_cell.length_b   1.000
_cell.length_c   1.000
_cell.angle_alpha   90.00
_cell.angle_beta   90.00
_cell.angle_gamma   90.00
#
_symmetry.space_group_name_H-M   'P 1'
#
loop_
_entity.id
_entity.type
_entity.pdbx_description
1 polymer ?
#
loop_
_entity_poly.entity_id
_entity_poly.type
_entity_poly.pdbx_seq_one_letter_code
_entity_poly.pdbx_strand_id
1 'polypeptide(L)' 'MKSSLELSTNERLALRRLANERGLSLDEAAAAALRDWLISNGYLELEHELAADAETAGNA' A
#
# COMPACT_ATOMS: atom_id res chain seq x y z
N MET A 1 -8.06 3.45 11.76
CA MET A 1 -7.48 4.76 12.21
C MET A 1 -7.51 5.71 11.02
N LYS A 2 -7.80 7.01 11.21
CA LYS A 2 -7.77 8.01 10.12
C LYS A 2 -6.63 8.99 10.36
N SER A 3 -5.71 9.11 9.41
CA SER A 3 -4.54 9.99 9.45
C SER A 3 -4.59 10.98 8.29
N SER A 4 -4.20 12.24 8.53
CA SER A 4 -4.10 13.28 7.51
C SER A 4 -2.63 13.50 7.16
N LEU A 5 -2.32 13.60 5.86
CA LEU A 5 -0.98 13.87 5.34
C LEU A 5 -1.00 15.17 4.54
N GLU A 6 -0.07 16.06 4.86
CA GLU A 6 0.20 17.24 4.05
C GLU A 6 1.18 16.87 2.94
N LEU A 7 0.75 16.99 1.69
CA LEU A 7 1.55 16.65 0.52
C LEU A 7 2.08 17.91 -0.16
N SER A 8 3.34 17.86 -0.57
CA SER A 8 3.93 18.86 -1.45
C SER A 8 3.18 18.92 -2.78
N THR A 9 3.39 20.00 -3.54
CA THR A 9 2.79 20.15 -4.87
C THR A 9 3.17 19.01 -5.82
N ASN A 10 4.41 18.53 -5.76
CA ASN A 10 4.88 17.44 -6.63
C ASN A 10 4.21 16.11 -6.28
N GLU A 11 4.08 15.79 -4.99
CA GLU A 11 3.40 14.57 -4.54
C GLU A 11 1.91 14.59 -4.93
N ARG A 12 1.23 15.72 -4.78
CA ARG A 12 -0.16 15.87 -5.22
C ARG A 12 -0.33 15.67 -6.72
N LEU A 13 0.60 16.20 -7.52
CA LEU A 13 0.57 16.01 -8.98
C LEU A 13 0.84 14.55 -9.36
N ALA A 14 1.80 13.89 -8.73
CA ALA A 14 2.10 12.48 -8.96
C ALA A 14 0.90 11.60 -8.60
N LEU A 15 0.29 11.83 -7.43
CA LEU A 15 -0.89 11.10 -6.98
C LEU A 15 -2.08 11.27 -7.93
N ARG A 16 -2.29 12.49 -8.44
CA ARG A 16 -3.35 12.75 -9.43
C ARG A 16 -3.12 12.04 -10.76
N ARG A 17 -1.85 11.92 -11.20
CA ARG A 17 -1.52 11.13 -12.39
C ARG A 17 -1.82 9.65 -12.17
N LEU A 18 -1.38 9.09 -11.04
CA LEU A 18 -1.68 7.71 -10.67
C LEU A 18 -3.20 7.43 -10.65
N ALA A 19 -3.96 8.33 -10.00
CA ALA A 19 -5.42 8.22 -9.94
C ALA A 19 -6.05 8.21 -11.34
N ASN A 20 -5.63 9.12 -12.22
CA ASN A 20 -6.12 9.19 -13.60
C ASN A 20 -5.75 7.94 -14.41
N GLU A 21 -4.49 7.47 -14.31
CA GLU A 21 -3.99 6.30 -15.05
C GLU A 21 -4.72 5.01 -14.66
N ARG A 22 -5.10 4.88 -13.38
CA ARG A 22 -5.77 3.70 -12.84
C ARG A 22 -7.29 3.82 -12.78
N GLY A 23 -7.86 4.97 -13.12
CA GLY A 23 -9.29 5.22 -13.01
C GLY A 23 -9.80 5.23 -11.57
N LEU A 24 -8.97 5.65 -10.62
CA LEU A 24 -9.25 5.65 -9.17
C LEU A 24 -9.59 7.05 -8.67
N SER A 25 -10.27 7.13 -7.52
CA SER A 25 -10.31 8.36 -6.73
C SER A 25 -8.93 8.67 -6.12
N LEU A 26 -8.73 9.91 -5.66
CA LEU A 26 -7.47 10.29 -5.00
C LEU A 26 -7.21 9.50 -3.71
N ASP A 27 -8.26 9.20 -2.94
CA ASP A 27 -8.15 8.43 -1.70
C ASP A 27 -7.76 6.98 -2.00
N GLU A 28 -8.37 6.36 -3.02
CA GLU A 28 -8.02 5.01 -3.46
C GLU A 28 -6.59 4.94 -4.01
N ALA A 29 -6.19 5.91 -4.82
CA ALA A 29 -4.82 6.01 -5.33
C ALA A 29 -3.80 6.17 -4.19
N ALA A 30 -4.13 6.95 -3.16
CA ALA A 30 -3.25 7.16 -2.00
C ALA A 30 -3.12 5.87 -1.19
N ALA A 31 -4.24 5.19 -0.93
CA ALA A 31 -4.26 3.92 -0.24
C ALA A 31 -3.48 2.84 -1.02
N ALA A 32 -3.64 2.78 -2.34
CA ALA A 32 -2.92 1.85 -3.20
C ALA A 32 -1.41 2.13 -3.19
N ALA A 33 -0.99 3.38 -3.38
CA ALA A 33 0.42 3.77 -3.37
C ALA A 33 1.09 3.49 -2.01
N LEU A 34 0.40 3.80 -0.91
CA LEU A 34 0.91 3.51 0.43
C LEU A 34 1.02 2.00 0.67
N ARG A 35 0.00 1.22 0.28
CA ARG A 35 0.01 -0.24 0.38
C ARG A 35 1.20 -0.83 -0.37
N ASP A 36 1.40 -0.42 -1.62
CA ASP A 36 2.52 -0.88 -2.46
C ASP A 36 3.87 -0.56 -1.81
N TRP A 37 4.03 0.65 -1.26
CA TRP A 37 5.24 1.05 -0.57
C TRP A 37 5.48 0.22 0.70
N LEU A 38 4.44 -0.01 1.51
CA LEU A 38 4.54 -0.82 2.72
C LEU A 38 4.94 -2.26 2.40
N ILE A 39 4.37 -2.85 1.35
CA ILE A 39 4.73 -4.18 0.86
C ILE A 39 6.19 -4.21 0.40
N SER A 40 6.59 -3.27 -0.46
CA SER A 40 7.95 -3.21 -1.00
C SER A 40 9.03 -3.03 0.07
N ASN A 41 8.67 -2.55 1.26
CA ASN A 41 9.59 -2.39 2.39
C ASN A 41 9.42 -3.46 3.48
N GLY A 42 8.55 -4.45 3.28
CA GLY A 42 8.32 -5.53 4.24
C GLY A 42 7.51 -5.13 5.48
N TYR A 43 6.82 -3.99 5.46
CA TYR A 43 5.90 -3.57 6.52
C TYR A 43 4.49 -4.17 6.37
N LEU A 44 4.18 -4.74 5.22
CA LEU A 44 2.93 -5.43 4.93
C LEU A 44 3.23 -6.64 4.02
N GLU A 45 2.64 -7.79 4.30
CA GLU A 45 2.82 -8.98 3.46
C GLU A 45 1.82 -8.98 2.30
N LEU A 46 2.21 -9.57 1.16
CA LEU A 46 1.28 -9.80 0.06
C LEU A 46 0.34 -10.93 0.47
N GLU A 47 -0.98 -10.79 0.28
CA GLU A 47 -1.96 -11.80 0.71
C GLU A 47 -1.70 -13.23 0.16
N HIS A 48 -0.87 -13.38 -0.87
CA HIS A 48 -0.45 -14.67 -1.42
C HIS A 48 0.68 -15.38 -0.64
N GLU A 49 1.42 -14.71 0.25
CA GLU A 49 2.50 -15.32 1.05
C GLU A 49 1.97 -15.97 2.34
N LEU A 50 0.76 -15.61 2.78
CA LEU A 50 0.10 -16.19 3.97
C LEU A 50 -0.20 -17.69 3.85
N ALA A 51 -0.20 -18.25 2.63
CA ALA A 51 -0.48 -19.67 2.41
C ALA A 51 0.78 -20.55 2.34
N ALA A 52 1.99 -19.97 2.27
CA ALA A 52 3.22 -20.74 2.08
C ALA A 52 4.00 -21.01 3.38
N ASP A 53 3.87 -20.15 4.41
CA ASP A 53 4.67 -20.28 5.65
C ASP A 53 3.82 -20.41 6.94
N ALA A 54 2.55 -20.77 6.82
CA ALA A 54 1.71 -21.11 7.98
C ALA A 54 1.86 -22.56 8.46
N GLU A 55 2.90 -23.30 8.03
CA GLU A 55 3.21 -24.62 8.55
C GLU A 55 4.62 -24.66 9.18
N THR A 56 4.61 -24.66 10.52
CA THR A 56 5.70 -25.11 11.44
C THR A 56 6.59 -24.04 12.08
N ALA A 57 6.01 -23.29 13.01
CA ALA A 57 6.73 -22.90 14.23
C ALA A 57 5.85 -23.16 15.46
N GLY A 58 5.71 -24.44 15.82
CA GLY A 58 4.96 -24.85 17.00
C GLY A 58 5.25 -26.29 17.43
N ASN A 59 5.90 -26.43 18.59
CA ASN A 59 6.10 -27.61 19.44
C ASN A 59 7.12 -28.69 19.02
N ALA A 60 8.33 -28.57 19.60
CA ALA A 60 8.90 -29.57 20.50
C ALA A 60 9.96 -28.93 21.41
#